data_AF-A0A966SQK3-F1
#
_entry.id   AF-A0A966SQK3-F1
#
_cell.length_a   1.000
_cell.length_b   1.000
_cell.length_c   1.000
_cell.angle_alpha   90.00
_cell.angle_beta   90.00
_cell.angle_gamma   90.00
#
_symmetry.space_group_name_H-M   'P 1'
#
loop_
_entity.id
_entity.type
_entity.pdbx_description
1 polymer ?
#
loop_
_entity_poly.entity_id
_entity_poly.type
_entity_poly.pdbx_seq_one_letter_code
_entity_poly.pdbx_strand_id
1 'polypeptide(L)'
;MAGLWSGLTYSAKVRRADFAMREDFSPVVRALITAPALARNVARPAPPSEALVESAALVKDGKRSVTLMNWAYQRTPETTGKGGLQAVTDLRVALSGLGAIKSVRSLVHGPLSLENGTVRVPKLAEIDLLIIE
;
A
#
# COMPACT_ATOMS: atom_id res chain seq x y z
N MET A 1 -2.58 26.90 -22.38
CA MET A 1 -2.82 25.60 -21.70
C MET A 1 -1.74 25.40 -20.66
N ALA A 2 -2.05 25.53 -19.37
CA ALA A 2 -1.15 25.06 -18.33
C ALA A 2 -1.29 23.53 -18.26
N GLY A 3 -0.29 22.80 -18.77
CA GLY A 3 -0.28 21.34 -18.65
C GLY A 3 -0.26 20.96 -17.18
N LEU A 4 -1.23 20.17 -16.74
CA LEU A 4 -1.25 19.62 -15.39
C LEU A 4 -0.19 18.51 -15.33
N TRP A 5 1.06 18.88 -15.04
CA TRP A 5 2.15 17.93 -14.83
C TRP A 5 2.01 17.28 -13.45
N SER A 6 0.92 16.54 -13.25
CA SER A 6 0.55 15.92 -11.96
C SER A 6 1.70 15.09 -11.38
N GLY A 7 2.44 14.37 -12.22
CA GLY A 7 3.65 13.64 -11.82
C GLY A 7 4.80 14.52 -11.34
N LEU A 8 4.98 15.71 -11.94
CA LEU A 8 6.04 16.65 -11.56
C LEU A 8 5.68 17.36 -10.24
N THR A 9 4.44 17.84 -10.12
CA THR A 9 3.88 18.43 -8.89
C THR A 9 3.87 17.43 -7.74
N TYR A 10 3.59 16.16 -8.03
CA TYR A 10 3.73 15.04 -7.10
C TYR A 10 5.18 14.85 -6.64
N SER A 11 6.14 14.82 -7.58
CA SER A 11 7.55 14.59 -7.27
C SER A 11 8.21 15.72 -6.48
N ALA A 12 7.75 16.97 -6.64
CA ALA A 12 8.36 18.14 -6.01
C ALA A 12 8.24 18.10 -4.47
N LYS A 13 7.10 17.65 -3.93
CA LYS A 13 6.86 17.62 -2.48
C LYS A 13 7.73 16.60 -1.75
N VAL A 14 7.97 15.45 -2.37
CA VAL A 14 8.79 14.37 -1.81
C VAL A 14 10.29 14.54 -2.08
N ARG A 15 10.70 15.61 -2.78
CA ARG A 15 12.10 15.99 -3.02
C ARG A 15 12.61 17.06 -2.07
N ARG A 16 11.77 17.57 -1.17
CA ARG A 16 12.21 18.50 -0.12
C ARG A 16 13.16 17.80 0.84
N ALA A 17 14.05 18.57 1.48
CA ALA A 17 14.98 18.00 2.45
C ALA A 17 14.28 17.51 3.74
N ASP A 18 13.08 18.02 4.00
CA ASP A 18 12.24 17.81 5.19
C ASP A 18 10.95 17.05 4.87
N PHE A 19 10.95 16.23 3.82
CA PHE A 19 9.73 15.59 3.36
C PHE A 19 9.12 14.66 4.42
N ALA A 20 7.79 14.57 4.44
CA ALA A 20 7.02 13.62 5.23
C ALA A 20 5.97 12.98 4.32
N MET A 21 6.23 11.78 3.81
CA MET A 21 5.40 11.21 2.73
C MET A 21 3.92 11.07 3.11
N ARG A 22 3.59 10.74 4.36
CA ARG A 22 2.19 10.68 4.82
C ARG A 22 1.44 12.00 4.70
N GLU A 23 2.14 13.12 4.85
CA GLU A 23 1.57 14.47 4.78
C GLU A 23 1.66 15.03 3.35
N ASP A 24 2.76 14.73 2.67
CA ASP A 24 3.07 15.24 1.33
C ASP A 24 2.34 14.49 0.21
N PHE A 25 2.02 13.22 0.44
CA PHE A 25 1.32 12.37 -0.52
C PHE A 25 -0.18 12.69 -0.52
N SER A 26 -0.70 13.06 -1.70
CA SER A 26 -2.14 13.27 -1.90
C SER A 26 -2.77 12.07 -2.60
N PRO A 27 -3.62 11.28 -1.93
CA PRO A 27 -4.36 10.18 -2.56
C PRO A 27 -5.26 10.67 -3.70
N VAL A 28 -5.79 11.89 -3.59
CA VAL A 28 -6.65 12.52 -4.61
C VAL A 28 -5.87 12.76 -5.90
N VAL A 29 -4.63 13.28 -5.80
CA VAL A 29 -3.78 13.51 -6.98
C VAL A 29 -3.39 12.17 -7.63
N ARG A 30 -3.08 11.13 -6.83
CA ARG A 30 -2.85 9.78 -7.37
C ARG A 30 -4.09 9.21 -8.04
N ALA A 31 -5.28 9.45 -7.49
CA ALA A 31 -6.53 8.96 -8.07
C ALA A 31 -6.74 9.48 -9.49
N LEU A 32 -6.37 10.74 -9.79
CA LEU A 32 -6.43 11.31 -11.14
C LEU A 32 -5.51 10.55 -12.13
N ILE A 33 -4.37 10.06 -11.67
CA ILE A 33 -3.43 9.26 -12.47
C ILE A 33 -3.99 7.84 -12.70
N THR A 34 -4.58 7.23 -11.66
CA THR A 34 -5.08 5.85 -11.72
C THR A 34 -6.48 5.71 -12.33
N ALA A 35 -7.26 6.78 -12.39
CA ALA A 35 -8.66 6.75 -12.83
C ALA A 35 -8.85 6.12 -14.22
N PRO A 36 -8.03 6.41 -15.25
CA PRO A 36 -8.18 5.76 -16.56
C PRO A 36 -8.01 4.24 -16.53
N ALA A 37 -7.15 3.72 -15.65
CA ALA A 37 -6.96 2.28 -15.49
C ALA A 37 -8.17 1.64 -14.78
N LEU A 38 -8.69 2.30 -13.74
CA LEU A 38 -9.89 1.85 -13.04
C LEU A 38 -11.13 1.87 -13.95
N ALA A 39 -11.28 2.89 -14.79
CA ALA A 39 -12.36 2.97 -15.79
C ALA A 39 -12.30 1.84 -16.83
N ARG A 40 -11.12 1.22 -17.00
CA ARG A 40 -10.91 0.05 -17.86
C ARG A 40 -10.98 -1.28 -17.09
N ASN A 41 -11.49 -1.27 -15.86
CA ASN A 41 -11.59 -2.42 -14.98
C ASN A 41 -10.25 -3.13 -14.74
N VAL A 42 -9.14 -2.38 -14.73
CA VAL A 42 -7.86 -2.95 -14.29
C VAL A 42 -7.99 -3.31 -12.82
N ALA A 43 -8.04 -4.62 -12.54
CA ALA A 43 -8.23 -5.15 -11.21
C ALA A 43 -7.08 -4.71 -10.29
N ARG A 44 -7.43 -4.19 -9.11
CA ARG A 44 -6.50 -4.01 -8.00
C ARG A 44 -6.71 -5.17 -7.04
N PRO A 45 -5.91 -6.25 -7.12
CA PRO A 45 -6.03 -7.31 -6.15
C PRO A 45 -5.57 -6.80 -4.78
N ALA A 46 -6.29 -7.20 -3.72
CA ALA A 46 -5.90 -6.92 -2.35
C ALA A 46 -5.70 -5.43 -1.99
N PRO A 47 -6.62 -4.48 -2.29
CA PRO A 47 -6.35 -3.06 -2.07
C PRO A 47 -6.20 -2.76 -0.56
N PRO A 48 -5.10 -2.11 -0.15
CA PRO A 48 -4.91 -1.63 1.21
C PRO A 48 -5.72 -0.35 1.47
N SER A 49 -6.06 -0.10 2.72
CA SER A 49 -6.69 1.14 3.18
C SER A 49 -5.73 2.33 3.25
N GLU A 50 -4.41 2.07 3.26
CA GLU A 50 -3.36 3.08 3.24
C GLU A 50 -2.83 3.24 1.80
N ALA A 51 -2.85 4.46 1.27
CA ALA A 51 -2.46 4.74 -0.09
C ALA A 51 -0.94 4.67 -0.32
N LEU A 52 -0.14 4.81 0.74
CA LEU A 52 1.32 4.61 0.71
C LEU A 52 1.73 3.14 0.86
N VAL A 53 0.77 2.24 1.08
CA VAL A 53 1.01 0.80 1.03
C VAL A 53 0.63 0.31 -0.36
N GLU A 54 1.56 -0.40 -0.98
CA GLU A 54 1.34 -1.13 -2.21
C GLU A 54 1.07 -2.60 -1.89
N SER A 55 0.21 -3.21 -2.71
CA SER A 55 -0.07 -4.63 -2.64
C SER A 55 0.04 -5.29 -4.01
N ALA A 56 0.47 -6.54 -4.00
CA ALA A 56 0.50 -7.38 -5.19
C ALA A 56 0.01 -8.79 -4.82
N ALA A 57 -0.98 -9.31 -5.55
CA ALA A 57 -1.36 -10.71 -5.44
C ALA A 57 -0.39 -11.58 -6.24
N LEU A 58 0.02 -12.69 -5.63
CA LEU A 58 0.97 -13.64 -6.16
C LEU A 58 0.32 -15.03 -6.18
N VAL A 59 0.62 -15.79 -7.21
CA VAL A 59 0.22 -17.20 -7.32
C VAL A 59 1.41 -18.03 -7.74
N LYS A 60 1.72 -19.07 -6.97
CA LYS A 60 2.77 -20.04 -7.28
C LYS A 60 2.30 -21.43 -6.88
N ASP A 61 2.36 -22.40 -7.80
CA ASP A 61 2.01 -23.80 -7.55
C ASP A 61 0.62 -23.97 -6.89
N GLY A 62 -0.36 -23.18 -7.35
CA GLY A 62 -1.73 -23.15 -6.79
C GLY A 62 -1.87 -22.43 -5.44
N LYS A 63 -0.77 -22.00 -4.81
CA LYS A 63 -0.78 -21.23 -3.56
C LYS A 63 -0.92 -19.75 -3.87
N ARG A 64 -1.78 -19.06 -3.10
CA ARG A 64 -2.06 -17.63 -3.24
C ARG A 64 -1.40 -16.87 -2.08
N SER A 65 -0.85 -15.71 -2.39
CA SER A 65 -0.37 -14.77 -1.37
C SER A 65 -0.53 -13.32 -1.80
N VAL A 66 -0.41 -12.40 -0.86
CA VAL A 66 -0.40 -10.96 -1.11
C VAL A 66 0.85 -10.38 -0.47
N THR A 67 1.71 -9.76 -1.27
CA THR A 67 2.81 -8.94 -0.76
C THR A 67 2.26 -7.58 -0.37
N LEU A 68 2.74 -7.03 0.74
CA LEU A 68 2.47 -5.67 1.19
C LEU A 68 3.80 -4.92 1.31
N MET A 69 3.84 -3.69 0.79
CA MET A 69 5.04 -2.84 0.79
C MET A 69 4.66 -1.42 1.21
N ASN A 70 5.16 -0.98 2.35
CA ASN A 70 4.98 0.37 2.86
C ASN A 70 6.08 1.29 2.33
N TRP A 71 5.69 2.30 1.57
CA TRP A 71 6.58 3.28 0.99
C TRP A 71 6.66 4.59 1.79
N ALA A 72 6.05 4.66 2.97
CA ALA A 72 6.00 5.89 3.74
C ALA A 72 7.33 6.17 4.45
N TYR A 73 8.08 7.16 3.98
CA TYR A 73 9.30 7.67 4.64
C TYR A 73 9.11 9.10 5.13
N GLN A 74 9.90 9.51 6.11
CA GLN A 74 10.00 10.88 6.61
C GLN A 74 11.47 11.25 6.78
N ARG A 75 11.83 12.49 6.44
CA ARG A 75 13.13 13.04 6.76
C ARG A 75 13.00 14.09 7.85
N THR A 76 13.57 13.79 9.01
CA THR A 76 13.79 14.73 10.11
C THR A 76 15.29 15.09 10.17
N PRO A 77 15.67 16.16 10.90
CA PRO A 77 17.08 16.55 11.07
C PRO A 77 17.97 15.42 11.60
N GLU A 78 17.40 14.48 12.36
CA GLU A 78 18.07 13.35 12.98
C GLU A 78 18.22 12.13 12.04
N THR A 79 17.49 12.11 10.92
CA THR A 79 17.51 10.99 9.97
C THR A 79 18.54 11.21 8.86
N THR A 80 19.41 10.23 8.65
CA THR A 80 20.36 10.20 7.52
C THR A 80 19.81 9.37 6.35
N GLY A 81 20.39 9.50 5.16
CA GLY A 81 20.03 8.67 4.02
C GLY A 81 18.62 8.88 3.45
N LYS A 82 17.85 7.80 3.28
CA LYS A 82 16.53 7.79 2.61
C LYS A 82 15.37 8.32 3.48
N GLY A 83 15.62 8.73 4.72
CA GLY A 83 14.60 9.07 5.71
C GLY A 83 14.17 7.86 6.56
N GLY A 84 13.55 8.13 7.71
CA GLY A 84 12.98 7.13 8.60
C GLY A 84 11.65 6.57 8.08
N LEU A 85 11.49 5.25 8.17
CA LEU A 85 10.28 4.56 7.76
C LEU A 85 9.11 4.84 8.73
N GLN A 86 7.95 5.18 8.18
CA GLN A 86 6.73 5.48 8.93
C GLN A 86 5.78 4.28 8.91
N ALA A 87 5.81 3.46 9.95
CA ALA A 87 4.93 2.30 10.06
C ALA A 87 3.44 2.71 10.02
N VAL A 88 2.60 1.87 9.43
CA VAL A 88 1.13 1.96 9.54
C VAL A 88 0.65 0.97 10.58
N THR A 89 -0.32 1.38 11.40
CA THR A 89 -1.04 0.50 12.33
C THR A 89 -2.46 0.29 11.82
N ASP A 90 -3.06 -0.84 12.19
CA ASP A 90 -4.45 -1.17 11.78
C ASP A 90 -4.67 -1.06 10.26
N LEU A 91 -3.76 -1.66 9.49
CA LEU A 91 -3.87 -1.66 8.04
C LEU A 91 -4.95 -2.67 7.61
N ARG A 92 -5.96 -2.20 6.90
CA ARG A 92 -7.01 -3.07 6.34
C ARG A 92 -6.67 -3.40 4.90
N VAL A 93 -6.80 -4.67 4.53
CA VAL A 93 -6.55 -5.15 3.17
C VAL A 93 -7.77 -5.93 2.70
N ALA A 94 -8.44 -5.45 1.65
CA ALA A 94 -9.64 -6.11 1.13
C ALA A 94 -9.26 -7.25 0.18
N LEU A 95 -9.62 -8.48 0.48
CA LEU A 95 -9.24 -9.68 -0.28
C LEU A 95 -10.38 -10.24 -1.16
N SER A 96 -11.51 -9.55 -1.23
CA SER A 96 -12.72 -9.99 -1.94
C SER A 96 -12.51 -10.36 -3.42
N GLY A 97 -11.50 -9.79 -4.07
CA GLY A 97 -11.13 -10.11 -5.45
C GLY A 97 -10.31 -11.40 -5.64
N LEU A 98 -9.98 -12.13 -4.56
CA LEU A 98 -9.07 -13.29 -4.61
C LEU A 98 -9.78 -14.65 -4.57
N GLY A 99 -11.11 -14.66 -4.66
CA GLY A 99 -11.93 -15.88 -4.62
C GLY A 99 -12.22 -16.34 -3.19
N ALA A 100 -12.53 -17.63 -3.02
CA ALA A 100 -12.82 -18.20 -1.71
C ALA A 100 -11.55 -18.21 -0.83
N ILE A 101 -11.69 -17.73 0.42
CA ILE A 101 -10.61 -17.63 1.41
C ILE A 101 -11.12 -18.29 2.69
N LYS A 102 -10.35 -19.25 3.20
CA LYS A 102 -10.58 -19.92 4.47
C LYS A 102 -9.78 -19.28 5.60
N SER A 103 -8.52 -18.95 5.34
CA SER A 103 -7.63 -18.37 6.34
C SER A 103 -6.63 -17.39 5.71
N VAL A 104 -6.12 -16.48 6.55
CA VAL A 104 -5.05 -15.56 6.17
C VAL A 104 -4.00 -15.55 7.28
N ARG A 105 -2.73 -15.66 6.90
CA ARG A 105 -1.60 -15.60 7.82
C ARG A 105 -0.58 -14.57 7.35
N SER A 106 -0.20 -13.64 8.21
CA SER A 106 0.95 -12.77 8.02
C SER A 106 2.24 -13.50 8.39
N LEU A 107 3.33 -13.26 7.66
CA LEU A 107 4.65 -13.75 8.05
C LEU A 107 5.18 -13.06 9.30
N VAL A 108 4.76 -11.82 9.56
CA VAL A 108 5.20 -11.02 10.70
C VAL A 108 4.33 -11.26 11.95
N HIS A 109 3.01 -11.34 11.77
CA HIS A 109 2.03 -11.35 12.88
C HIS A 109 1.35 -12.70 13.10
N GLY A 110 1.57 -13.68 12.22
CA GLY A 110 0.89 -14.97 12.31
C GLY A 110 -0.57 -14.90 11.82
N PRO A 111 -1.48 -15.71 12.39
CA PRO A 111 -2.87 -15.77 11.95
C PRO A 111 -3.59 -14.42 12.07
N LEU A 112 -4.36 -14.05 11.04
CA LEU A 112 -5.12 -12.81 11.01
C LEU A 112 -6.62 -13.09 10.85
N SER A 113 -7.44 -12.27 11.52
CA SER A 113 -8.90 -12.34 11.39
C SER A 113 -9.36 -11.82 10.02
N LEU A 114 -10.22 -12.60 9.37
CA LEU A 114 -10.90 -12.23 8.13
C LEU A 114 -12.35 -11.84 8.46
N GLU A 115 -12.71 -10.59 8.19
CA GLU A 115 -14.03 -10.04 8.43
C GLU A 115 -14.55 -9.42 7.14
N ASN A 116 -15.68 -9.91 6.61
CA ASN A 116 -16.31 -9.41 5.39
C ASN A 116 -15.33 -9.30 4.20
N GLY A 117 -14.46 -10.30 4.05
CA GLY A 117 -13.44 -10.32 2.99
C GLY A 117 -12.31 -9.31 3.20
N THR A 118 -12.16 -8.72 4.39
CA THR A 118 -11.07 -7.82 4.75
C THR A 118 -10.24 -8.41 5.88
N VAL A 119 -8.91 -8.30 5.78
CA VAL A 119 -8.00 -8.68 6.84
C VAL A 119 -7.37 -7.45 7.49
N ARG A 120 -7.11 -7.52 8.79
CA ARG A 120 -6.48 -6.46 9.58
C ARG A 120 -5.05 -6.82 9.92
N VAL A 121 -4.07 -6.07 9.41
CA VAL A 121 -2.65 -6.19 9.74
C VAL A 121 -2.34 -5.22 10.90
N PRO A 122 -1.93 -5.71 12.08
CA PRO A 122 -1.76 -4.87 13.27
C PRO A 122 -0.77 -3.72 13.08
N LYS A 123 0.37 -4.01 12.44
CA LYS A 123 1.42 -3.04 12.13
C LYS A 123 2.21 -3.46 10.91
N LEU A 124 2.35 -2.59 9.92
CA LEU A 124 3.26 -2.81 8.80
C LEU A 124 4.37 -1.76 8.88
N ALA A 125 5.58 -2.23 9.17
CA ALA A 125 6.78 -1.40 9.11
C ALA A 125 7.16 -1.17 7.64
N GLU A 126 7.74 -2.18 6.99
CA GLU A 126 8.22 -2.06 5.60
C GLU A 126 7.51 -3.07 4.70
N ILE A 127 7.71 -4.37 4.94
CA ILE A 127 7.21 -5.44 4.08
C ILE A 127 6.53 -6.50 4.94
N ASP A 128 5.46 -7.09 4.40
CA ASP A 128 4.85 -8.31 4.92
C ASP A 128 4.32 -9.15 3.75
N LEU A 129 4.15 -10.45 3.98
CA LEU A 129 3.53 -11.37 3.06
C LEU A 129 2.34 -12.05 3.74
N LEU A 130 1.16 -11.88 3.17
CA LEU A 130 -0.05 -12.56 3.59
C LEU A 130 -0.20 -13.85 2.79
N ILE A 131 -0.15 -14.99 3.47
CA ILE A 131 -0.43 -16.30 2.89
C ILE A 131 -1.94 -16.55 2.97
N ILE A 132 -2.53 -16.99 1.85
CA ILE A 132 -3.97 -17.20 1.70
C ILE A 132 -4.23 -18.67 1.45
N GLU A 133 -5.11 -19.26 2.26
CA GLU A 133 -5.57 -20.64 2.15
C GLU A 133 -7.08 -20.69 1.87
#